data_AF-A0A1Y0ESA6-F1
#
_entry.id   AF-A0A1Y0ESA6-F1
#
_cell.length_a   1.000
_cell.length_b   1.000
_cell.length_c   1.000
_cell.angle_alpha   90.00
_cell.angle_beta   90.00
_cell.angle_gamma   90.00
#
_symmetry.space_group_name_H-M   'P 1'
#
loop_
_entity.id
_entity.type
_entity.pdbx_description
1 polymer ?
#
loop_
_entity_poly.entity_id
_entity_poly.type
_entity_poly.pdbx_seq_one_letter_code
_entity_poly.pdbx_strand_id
1 'polypeptide(L)'
;MPPANTPATRAPVSTAPGQTPQHRVAAPPTANRTTDRFQVKREAILAVAAEEFNRHGLKGVTLASVAERVGLQKASVSYYHRRKEDLAADCMLQAIAAMQGVVQAALTQPSPAQRIHAFLRGQAALLADMATGRRGALVSFQEVRALAPPHGDRVAEAYNSLFRSLRQCLPSDPGWQHAHRNARTHLLQTLANGMHTWIDRYEPDDYGHAADALADLLLGGLAAQPQAWRAPAMPELPALRAAPAQADGSEVREAFLRAATALVNEQGFRGASVSAISARLHLTKGSFYHHHASKDELIAQCFARSFDVIRQTQLQAMAQTPSGWERLVTSTCALVRFQLSEAGPLLRSSARSALAEGARHDPIQRGNQLTERFGLFIVDGMREGAIRPVDASLAAQQVAAMVNAAASLRNWVGDVGVDDAVPLYAQPLFTGILTPP
;
A
#
# COMPACT_ATOMS: atom_id res chain seq x y z
N MET A 1 -38.44 -87.76 -42.69
CA MET A 1 -37.26 -87.84 -43.58
C MET A 1 -36.03 -87.37 -42.80
N PRO A 2 -34.87 -88.00 -43.03
CA PRO A 2 -33.96 -88.48 -41.98
C PRO A 2 -32.66 -87.62 -41.93
N PRO A 3 -31.50 -88.09 -41.43
CA PRO A 3 -31.14 -88.32 -40.02
C PRO A 3 -29.71 -87.78 -39.65
N ALA A 4 -29.20 -88.21 -38.49
CA ALA A 4 -27.79 -88.60 -38.24
C ALA A 4 -26.76 -87.46 -37.98
N ASN A 5 -25.68 -87.60 -37.20
CA ASN A 5 -25.16 -88.71 -36.39
C ASN A 5 -24.00 -88.17 -35.52
N THR A 6 -24.02 -88.56 -34.25
CA THR A 6 -22.92 -89.26 -33.53
C THR A 6 -21.70 -88.47 -33.01
N PRO A 7 -21.25 -88.77 -31.77
CA PRO A 7 -20.14 -88.11 -31.09
C PRO A 7 -18.82 -88.89 -31.11
N ALA A 8 -17.70 -88.20 -30.85
CA ALA A 8 -16.44 -88.66 -30.24
C ALA A 8 -15.57 -87.39 -30.05
N THR A 9 -14.68 -87.18 -29.07
CA THR A 9 -13.76 -88.10 -28.39
C THR A 9 -13.15 -87.36 -27.17
N ARG A 10 -12.89 -88.09 -26.08
CA ARG A 10 -12.12 -87.66 -24.89
C ARG A 10 -10.61 -87.82 -25.11
N ALA A 11 -9.79 -86.92 -24.55
CA ALA A 11 -8.53 -87.15 -23.80
C ALA A 11 -7.92 -85.81 -23.33
N PRO A 12 -6.95 -85.75 -22.39
CA PRO A 12 -7.07 -86.08 -20.97
C PRO A 12 -6.65 -84.91 -20.04
N VAL A 13 -6.96 -85.06 -18.74
CA VAL A 13 -6.52 -84.21 -17.62
C VAL A 13 -5.12 -84.66 -17.17
N SER A 14 -4.20 -83.71 -16.92
CA SER A 14 -2.90 -83.96 -16.27
C SER A 14 -2.54 -82.85 -15.26
N THR A 15 -2.56 -83.25 -13.97
CA THR A 15 -1.77 -82.87 -12.79
C THR A 15 -1.20 -81.43 -12.58
N ALA A 16 -1.55 -80.86 -11.41
CA ALA A 16 -0.93 -79.72 -10.67
C ALA A 16 0.55 -79.97 -10.28
N PRO A 17 1.32 -79.09 -9.55
CA PRO A 17 0.98 -77.84 -8.83
C PRO A 17 2.04 -76.69 -8.93
N GLY A 18 1.74 -75.50 -8.38
CA GLY A 18 2.76 -74.47 -8.17
C GLY A 18 2.20 -73.12 -7.68
N GLN A 19 2.03 -72.97 -6.37
CA GLN A 19 1.82 -71.67 -5.75
C GLN A 19 3.09 -70.82 -5.88
N THR A 20 2.97 -69.62 -6.43
CA THR A 20 3.96 -68.53 -6.31
C THR A 20 3.31 -67.33 -5.61
N PRO A 21 4.06 -66.59 -4.79
CA PRO A 21 3.51 -65.79 -3.70
C PRO A 21 2.87 -64.49 -4.21
N GLN A 22 1.71 -64.14 -3.64
CA GLN A 22 1.08 -62.84 -3.84
C GLN A 22 2.00 -61.73 -3.30
N HIS A 23 2.63 -61.00 -4.23
CA HIS A 23 3.30 -59.74 -3.93
C HIS A 23 2.26 -58.76 -3.36
N ARG A 24 2.28 -58.58 -2.04
CA ARG A 24 1.59 -57.49 -1.36
C ARG A 24 2.20 -56.19 -1.90
N VAL A 25 1.45 -55.48 -2.75
CA VAL A 25 1.84 -54.15 -3.21
C VAL A 25 1.94 -53.26 -1.97
N ALA A 26 3.17 -52.89 -1.61
CA ALA A 26 3.41 -51.94 -0.54
C ALA A 26 2.76 -50.60 -0.93
N ALA A 27 1.89 -50.08 -0.07
CA ALA A 27 1.35 -48.73 -0.22
C ALA A 27 2.51 -47.72 -0.28
N PRO A 28 2.41 -46.66 -1.10
CA PRO A 28 3.46 -45.66 -1.19
C PRO A 28 3.66 -44.96 0.17
N PRO A 29 4.88 -44.53 0.50
CA PRO A 29 5.23 -44.06 1.83
C PRO A 29 4.42 -42.83 2.23
N THR A 30 3.99 -42.82 3.49
CA THR A 30 3.18 -41.81 4.20
C THR A 30 3.80 -40.41 4.33
N ALA A 31 4.83 -40.09 3.54
CA ALA A 31 5.63 -38.86 3.65
C ALA A 31 4.89 -37.58 3.21
N ASN A 32 3.83 -37.69 2.39
CA ASN A 32 3.11 -36.50 1.89
C ASN A 32 2.10 -35.90 2.88
N ARG A 33 1.51 -36.70 3.79
CA ARG A 33 0.44 -36.20 4.69
C ARG A 33 0.95 -35.29 5.81
N THR A 34 2.19 -35.49 6.25
CA THR A 34 2.80 -34.72 7.34
C THR A 34 3.24 -33.33 6.89
N THR A 35 3.83 -33.23 5.69
CA THR A 35 4.21 -31.97 5.05
C THR A 35 2.98 -31.12 4.74
N ASP A 36 1.90 -31.76 4.27
CA ASP A 36 0.64 -31.10 3.95
C ASP A 36 -0.05 -30.54 5.20
N ARG A 37 -0.13 -31.33 6.29
CA ARG A 37 -0.63 -30.84 7.59
C ARG A 37 0.24 -29.74 8.19
N PHE A 38 1.56 -29.80 8.01
CA PHE A 38 2.48 -28.78 8.47
C PHE A 38 2.24 -27.45 7.75
N GLN A 39 2.09 -27.50 6.42
CA GLN A 39 1.86 -26.33 5.58
C GLN A 39 0.51 -25.69 5.86
N VAL A 40 -0.57 -26.49 5.95
CA VAL A 40 -1.91 -26.00 6.29
C VAL A 40 -1.91 -25.27 7.64
N LYS A 41 -1.24 -25.81 8.66
CA LYS A 41 -1.11 -25.13 9.96
C LYS A 41 -0.29 -23.85 9.87
N ARG A 42 0.81 -23.87 9.12
CA ARG A 42 1.65 -22.67 8.92
C ARG A 42 0.86 -21.56 8.24
N GLU A 43 0.07 -21.88 7.22
CA GLU A 43 -0.78 -20.93 6.51
C GLU A 43 -1.88 -20.35 7.40
N ALA A 44 -2.52 -21.18 8.23
CA ALA A 44 -3.49 -20.71 9.21
C ALA A 44 -2.88 -19.74 10.24
N ILE A 45 -1.67 -20.04 10.74
CA ILE A 45 -0.93 -19.14 11.64
C ILE A 45 -0.63 -17.81 10.95
N LEU A 46 -0.14 -17.84 9.71
CA LEU A 46 0.21 -16.63 8.97
C LEU A 46 -1.01 -15.76 8.65
N ALA A 47 -2.15 -16.35 8.30
CA ALA A 47 -3.39 -15.62 8.03
C ALA A 47 -3.88 -14.87 9.28
N VAL A 48 -3.96 -15.55 10.42
CA VAL A 48 -4.38 -14.92 11.69
C VAL A 48 -3.35 -13.88 12.15
N ALA A 49 -2.06 -14.17 12.00
CA ALA A 49 -1.01 -13.21 12.33
C ALA A 49 -1.09 -11.95 11.46
N ALA A 50 -1.38 -12.09 10.17
CA ALA A 50 -1.56 -10.94 9.27
C ALA A 50 -2.72 -10.04 9.72
N GLU A 51 -3.86 -10.60 10.14
CA GLU A 51 -4.98 -9.83 10.69
C GLU A 51 -4.59 -9.10 11.98
N GLU A 52 -3.92 -9.80 12.90
CA GLU A 52 -3.43 -9.22 14.14
C GLU A 52 -2.46 -8.06 13.88
N PHE A 53 -1.52 -8.23 12.94
CA PHE A 53 -0.58 -7.17 12.57
C PHE A 53 -1.29 -5.99 11.90
N ASN A 54 -2.26 -6.24 11.02
CA ASN A 54 -3.03 -5.17 10.38
C ASN A 54 -3.83 -4.35 11.39
N ARG A 55 -4.35 -4.99 12.46
CA ARG A 55 -5.17 -4.33 13.47
C ARG A 55 -4.33 -3.63 14.56
N HIS A 56 -3.28 -4.29 15.04
CA HIS A 56 -2.57 -3.89 16.26
C HIS A 56 -1.11 -3.45 16.03
N GLY A 57 -0.60 -3.64 14.80
CA GLY A 57 0.80 -3.38 14.43
C GLY A 57 1.80 -4.33 15.10
N LEU A 58 3.05 -4.32 14.65
CA LEU A 58 4.10 -5.27 15.10
C LEU A 58 4.29 -5.31 16.63
N LYS A 59 4.28 -4.15 17.30
CA LYS A 59 4.46 -4.08 18.76
C LYS A 59 3.23 -4.58 19.54
N GLY A 60 2.02 -4.47 18.98
CA GLY A 60 0.77 -4.85 19.66
C GLY A 60 0.48 -6.35 19.61
N VAL A 61 1.17 -7.10 18.76
CA VAL A 61 0.99 -8.53 18.58
C VAL A 61 1.98 -9.32 19.43
N THR A 62 1.52 -10.43 20.00
CA THR A 62 2.35 -11.43 20.67
C THR A 62 2.13 -12.80 20.05
N LEU A 63 3.11 -13.70 20.14
CA LEU A 63 2.92 -15.08 19.67
C LEU A 63 1.79 -15.80 20.44
N ALA A 64 1.52 -15.38 21.68
CA ALA A 64 0.42 -15.93 22.48
C ALA A 64 -0.95 -15.49 21.95
N SER A 65 -1.12 -14.20 21.62
CA SER A 65 -2.39 -13.69 21.06
C SER A 65 -2.70 -14.32 19.69
N VAL A 66 -1.67 -14.52 18.86
CA VAL A 66 -1.83 -15.26 17.59
C VAL A 66 -2.23 -16.72 17.85
N ALA A 67 -1.56 -17.40 18.79
CA ALA A 67 -1.87 -18.80 19.11
C ALA A 67 -3.32 -18.97 19.58
N GLU A 68 -3.76 -18.12 20.50
CA GLU A 68 -5.13 -18.10 21.01
C GLU A 68 -6.16 -17.96 19.89
N ARG A 69 -5.96 -16.99 18.97
CA ARG A 69 -6.88 -16.77 17.84
C ARG A 69 -6.91 -17.91 16.82
N VAL A 70 -5.81 -18.64 16.62
CA VAL A 70 -5.77 -19.84 15.76
C VAL A 70 -6.34 -21.06 16.49
N GLY A 71 -6.61 -20.97 17.80
CA GLY A 71 -7.01 -22.12 18.62
C GLY A 71 -5.86 -23.10 18.89
N LEU A 72 -4.62 -22.59 18.93
CA LEU A 72 -3.40 -23.36 19.18
C LEU A 72 -2.75 -22.95 20.51
N GLN A 73 -1.93 -23.84 21.05
CA GLN A 73 -1.06 -23.48 22.17
C GLN A 73 0.10 -22.62 21.67
N LYS A 74 0.57 -21.69 22.51
CA LYS A 74 1.75 -20.84 22.20
C LYS A 74 2.96 -21.67 21.75
N ALA A 75 3.21 -22.82 22.39
CA ALA A 75 4.30 -23.72 22.01
C ALA A 75 4.19 -24.22 20.56
N SER A 76 2.96 -24.42 20.05
CA SER A 76 2.72 -24.81 18.66
C SER A 76 3.06 -23.68 17.68
N VAL A 77 2.78 -22.42 18.00
CA VAL A 77 3.19 -21.28 17.15
C VAL A 77 4.70 -21.03 17.26
N SER A 78 5.27 -21.14 18.47
CA SER A 78 6.72 -20.99 18.69
C SER A 78 7.57 -22.04 17.99
N TYR A 79 6.98 -23.20 17.63
CA TYR A 79 7.62 -24.21 16.80
C TYR A 79 7.88 -23.69 15.37
N TYR A 80 6.97 -22.89 14.80
CA TYR A 80 7.13 -22.28 13.47
C TYR A 80 7.94 -20.98 13.54
N HIS A 81 7.67 -20.13 14.54
CA HIS A 81 8.28 -18.81 14.65
C HIS A 81 8.67 -18.52 16.10
N ARG A 82 9.98 -18.47 16.36
CA ARG A 82 10.51 -18.25 17.72
C ARG A 82 10.26 -16.83 18.22
N ARG A 83 10.36 -15.84 17.34
CA ARG A 83 10.11 -14.43 17.64
C ARG A 83 8.97 -13.90 16.77
N LYS A 84 8.25 -12.91 17.30
CA LYS A 84 7.16 -12.26 16.54
C LYS A 84 7.68 -11.52 15.31
N GLU A 85 8.93 -11.05 15.34
CA GLU A 85 9.58 -10.41 14.21
C GLU A 85 9.86 -11.41 13.09
N ASP A 86 10.18 -12.68 13.42
CA ASP A 86 10.29 -13.75 12.43
C ASP A 86 8.93 -14.01 11.77
N LEU A 87 7.85 -14.07 12.57
CA LEU A 87 6.48 -14.23 12.09
C LEU A 87 6.03 -13.06 11.20
N ALA A 88 6.30 -11.83 11.63
CA ALA A 88 5.98 -10.63 10.85
C ALA A 88 6.74 -10.58 9.52
N ALA A 89 8.03 -10.91 9.52
CA ALA A 89 8.82 -10.97 8.30
C ALA A 89 8.26 -12.01 7.33
N ASP A 90 7.86 -13.19 7.81
CA ASP A 90 7.24 -14.23 6.99
C ASP A 90 5.86 -13.81 6.43
N CYS A 91 5.02 -13.15 7.24
CA CYS A 91 3.75 -12.56 6.76
C CYS A 91 4.00 -11.51 5.66
N MET A 92 5.01 -10.65 5.82
CA MET A 92 5.37 -9.65 4.81
C MET A 92 5.90 -10.29 3.53
N LEU A 93 6.76 -11.30 3.64
CA LEU A 93 7.24 -12.05 2.48
C LEU A 93 6.10 -12.75 1.74
N GLN A 94 5.10 -13.29 2.46
CA GLN A 94 3.90 -13.88 1.84
C GLN A 94 3.08 -12.82 1.09
N ALA A 95 2.92 -11.62 1.65
CA ALA A 95 2.23 -10.51 0.98
C ALA A 95 3.00 -10.04 -0.27
N ILE A 96 4.33 -9.90 -0.18
CA ILE A 96 5.19 -9.56 -1.31
C ILE A 96 5.10 -10.63 -2.39
N ALA A 97 5.16 -11.91 -2.04
CA ALA A 97 5.05 -13.01 -3.00
C ALA A 97 3.69 -13.02 -3.72
N ALA A 98 2.60 -12.75 -3.00
CA ALA A 98 1.27 -12.63 -3.60
C ALA A 98 1.21 -11.50 -4.63
N MET A 99 1.76 -10.33 -4.29
CA MET A 99 1.81 -9.18 -5.19
C MET A 99 2.77 -9.42 -6.37
N GLN A 100 3.90 -10.11 -6.15
CA GLN A 100 4.79 -10.54 -7.22
C GLN A 100 4.06 -11.43 -8.21
N GLY A 101 3.21 -12.37 -7.75
CA GLY A 101 2.36 -13.18 -8.62
C GLY A 101 1.44 -12.34 -9.50
N VAL A 102 0.79 -11.32 -8.93
CA VAL A 102 -0.04 -10.36 -9.69
C VAL A 102 0.76 -9.61 -10.75
N VAL A 103 1.95 -9.10 -10.39
CA VAL A 103 2.83 -8.39 -11.33
C VAL A 103 3.29 -9.32 -12.45
N GLN A 104 3.71 -10.55 -12.14
CA GLN A 104 4.14 -11.51 -13.18
C GLN A 104 3.02 -11.86 -14.14
N ALA A 105 1.79 -12.07 -13.64
CA ALA A 105 0.62 -12.28 -14.50
C ALA A 105 0.36 -11.06 -15.39
N ALA A 106 0.46 -9.85 -14.84
CA ALA A 106 0.29 -8.61 -15.59
C ALA A 106 1.34 -8.43 -16.71
N LEU A 107 2.60 -8.80 -16.46
CA LEU A 107 3.70 -8.69 -17.43
C LEU A 107 3.53 -9.58 -18.66
N THR A 108 2.62 -10.56 -18.63
CA THR A 108 2.26 -11.36 -19.82
C THR A 108 1.51 -10.56 -20.88
N GLN A 109 0.96 -9.39 -20.52
CA GLN A 109 0.21 -8.54 -21.44
C GLN A 109 1.14 -7.81 -22.43
N PRO A 110 0.72 -7.60 -23.69
CA PRO A 110 1.62 -7.14 -24.74
C PRO A 110 1.99 -5.65 -24.63
N SER A 111 1.08 -4.79 -24.16
CA SER A 111 1.34 -3.34 -24.05
C SER A 111 1.45 -2.85 -22.59
N PRO A 112 2.20 -1.76 -22.33
CA PRO A 112 2.24 -1.11 -21.00
C PRO A 112 0.87 -0.79 -20.42
N ALA A 113 -0.07 -0.32 -21.24
CA ALA A 113 -1.44 -0.01 -20.80
C ALA A 113 -2.17 -1.25 -20.28
N GLN A 114 -2.10 -2.35 -21.03
CA GLN A 114 -2.72 -3.62 -20.63
C GLN A 114 -2.03 -4.22 -19.40
N ARG A 115 -0.70 -4.06 -19.24
CA ARG A 115 0.02 -4.49 -18.04
C ARG A 115 -0.45 -3.74 -16.79
N ILE A 116 -0.59 -2.41 -16.87
CA ILE A 116 -1.10 -1.60 -15.75
C ILE A 116 -2.52 -2.01 -15.39
N HIS A 117 -3.40 -2.14 -16.38
CA HIS A 117 -4.79 -2.58 -16.18
C HIS A 117 -4.86 -3.96 -15.52
N ALA A 118 -4.10 -4.94 -16.05
CA ALA A 118 -4.06 -6.30 -15.51
C ALA A 118 -3.50 -6.35 -14.07
N PHE A 119 -2.50 -5.53 -13.77
CA PHE A 119 -1.96 -5.40 -12.41
C PHE A 119 -3.02 -4.90 -11.42
N LEU A 120 -3.75 -3.84 -11.77
CA LEU A 120 -4.81 -3.29 -10.91
C LEU A 120 -5.96 -4.28 -10.73
N ARG A 121 -6.41 -4.95 -11.80
CA ARG A 121 -7.40 -6.02 -11.76
C ARG A 121 -6.97 -7.19 -10.88
N GLY A 122 -5.73 -7.63 -11.00
CA GLY A 122 -5.21 -8.73 -10.18
C GLY A 122 -5.09 -8.36 -8.69
N GLN A 123 -4.74 -7.11 -8.38
CA GLN A 123 -4.73 -6.64 -6.99
C GLN A 123 -6.15 -6.53 -6.42
N ALA A 124 -7.12 -6.05 -7.19
CA ALA A 124 -8.52 -6.01 -6.78
C ALA A 124 -9.09 -7.42 -6.58
N ALA A 125 -8.72 -8.39 -7.42
CA ALA A 125 -9.09 -9.80 -7.23
C ALA A 125 -8.53 -10.37 -5.92
N LEU A 126 -7.26 -10.06 -5.57
CA LEU A 126 -6.70 -10.45 -4.27
C LEU A 126 -7.50 -9.83 -3.10
N LEU A 127 -7.92 -8.57 -3.21
CA LEU A 127 -8.73 -7.90 -2.20
C LEU A 127 -10.12 -8.55 -2.09
N ALA A 128 -10.74 -8.90 -3.22
CA ALA A 128 -12.04 -9.57 -3.26
C ALA A 128 -11.95 -10.95 -2.61
N ASP A 129 -10.92 -11.74 -2.93
CA ASP A 129 -10.71 -13.06 -2.33
C ASP A 129 -10.53 -12.99 -0.82
N MET A 130 -9.87 -11.94 -0.29
CA MET A 130 -9.78 -11.72 1.15
C MET A 130 -11.13 -11.31 1.75
N ALA A 131 -11.89 -10.44 1.09
CA ALA A 131 -13.20 -9.97 1.56
C ALA A 131 -14.25 -11.10 1.58
N THR A 132 -14.22 -12.01 0.60
CA THR A 132 -15.13 -13.15 0.52
C THR A 132 -14.61 -14.40 1.24
N GLY A 133 -13.47 -14.32 1.93
CA GLY A 133 -12.87 -15.46 2.65
C GLY A 133 -12.32 -16.58 1.77
N ARG A 134 -12.19 -16.39 0.45
CA ARG A 134 -11.52 -17.35 -0.46
C ARG A 134 -10.00 -17.39 -0.23
N ARG A 135 -9.45 -16.35 0.40
CA ARG A 135 -8.04 -16.23 0.78
C ARG A 135 -7.93 -15.69 2.21
N GLY A 136 -6.94 -16.18 2.96
CA GLY A 136 -6.54 -15.57 4.24
C GLY A 136 -5.96 -14.16 4.07
N ALA A 137 -6.01 -13.36 5.14
CA ALA A 137 -5.52 -11.99 5.13
C ALA A 137 -4.02 -11.90 4.81
N LEU A 138 -3.64 -10.80 4.16
CA LEU A 138 -2.24 -10.42 3.94
C LEU A 138 -1.89 -9.17 4.75
N VAL A 139 -0.66 -9.09 5.23
CA VAL A 139 -0.21 -7.91 5.98
C VAL A 139 -0.06 -6.72 5.03
N SER A 140 -0.47 -5.55 5.49
CA SER A 140 -0.32 -4.30 4.74
C SER A 140 1.15 -3.88 4.64
N PHE A 141 1.56 -3.34 3.49
CA PHE A 141 2.93 -2.89 3.25
C PHE A 141 3.32 -1.62 4.03
N GLN A 142 2.39 -1.00 4.76
CA GLN A 142 2.63 0.23 5.53
C GLN A 142 3.66 0.04 6.66
N GLU A 143 3.81 -1.18 7.17
CA GLU A 143 4.66 -1.51 8.33
C GLU A 143 6.03 -2.10 7.94
N VAL A 144 6.36 -2.21 6.65
CA VAL A 144 7.64 -2.82 6.18
C VAL A 144 8.87 -2.16 6.82
N ARG A 145 8.78 -0.85 7.13
CA ARG A 145 9.87 -0.07 7.74
C ARG A 145 10.04 -0.30 9.25
N ALA A 146 9.13 -1.03 9.90
CA ALA A 146 9.17 -1.25 11.34
C ALA A 146 10.08 -2.43 11.76
N LEU A 147 10.55 -3.25 10.83
CA LEU A 147 11.43 -4.38 11.11
C LEU A 147 12.90 -3.95 11.16
N ALA A 148 13.58 -4.25 12.28
CA ALA A 148 15.01 -4.05 12.42
C ALA A 148 15.82 -5.14 11.67
N PRO A 149 17.09 -4.88 11.33
CA PRO A 149 17.99 -5.92 10.83
C PRO A 149 18.09 -7.13 11.80
N PRO A 150 18.27 -8.37 11.29
CA PRO A 150 18.40 -8.75 9.87
C PRO A 150 17.05 -8.91 9.13
N HIS A 151 15.92 -8.85 9.84
CA HIS A 151 14.59 -9.09 9.25
C HIS A 151 14.19 -8.01 8.26
N GLY A 152 14.48 -6.76 8.61
CA GLY A 152 14.24 -5.61 7.74
C GLY A 152 14.96 -5.74 6.41
N ASP A 153 16.21 -6.20 6.40
CA ASP A 153 17.02 -6.31 5.18
C ASP A 153 16.42 -7.32 4.19
N ARG A 154 16.04 -8.50 4.70
CA ARG A 154 15.41 -9.56 3.90
C ARG A 154 14.09 -9.10 3.27
N VAL A 155 13.24 -8.41 4.04
CA VAL A 155 11.95 -7.88 3.54
C VAL A 155 12.19 -6.73 2.57
N ALA A 156 13.13 -5.83 2.86
CA ALA A 156 13.49 -4.71 1.99
C ALA A 156 14.03 -5.18 0.63
N GLU A 157 14.87 -6.21 0.60
CA GLU A 157 15.35 -6.82 -0.63
C GLU A 157 14.21 -7.38 -1.48
N ALA A 158 13.30 -8.15 -0.88
CA ALA A 158 12.14 -8.70 -1.55
C ALA A 158 11.20 -7.59 -2.09
N TYR A 159 10.98 -6.54 -1.29
CA TYR A 159 10.16 -5.39 -1.67
C TYR A 159 10.79 -4.58 -2.81
N ASN A 160 12.11 -4.37 -2.78
CA ASN A 160 12.85 -3.74 -3.87
C ASN A 160 12.79 -4.57 -5.16
N SER A 161 12.81 -5.91 -5.05
CA SER A 161 12.60 -6.80 -6.18
C SER A 161 11.19 -6.63 -6.78
N LEU A 162 10.15 -6.61 -5.94
CA LEU A 162 8.77 -6.32 -6.37
C LEU A 162 8.67 -4.96 -7.09
N PHE A 163 9.28 -3.91 -6.55
CA PHE A 163 9.30 -2.59 -7.20
C PHE A 163 9.96 -2.65 -8.59
N ARG A 164 11.11 -3.34 -8.71
CA ARG A 164 11.80 -3.52 -9.99
C ARG A 164 10.94 -4.29 -11.00
N SER A 165 10.19 -5.30 -10.56
CA SER A 165 9.24 -6.02 -11.42
C SER A 165 8.08 -5.13 -11.86
N LEU A 166 7.46 -4.37 -10.94
CA LEU A 166 6.36 -3.47 -11.27
C LEU A 166 6.77 -2.40 -12.29
N ARG A 167 8.00 -1.90 -12.21
CA ARG A 167 8.55 -0.95 -13.19
C ARG A 167 8.62 -1.50 -14.62
N GLN A 168 8.60 -2.82 -14.81
CA GLN A 168 8.56 -3.44 -16.14
C GLN A 168 7.17 -3.33 -16.80
N CYS A 169 6.14 -2.92 -16.05
CA CYS A 169 4.84 -2.55 -16.61
C CYS A 169 4.89 -1.21 -17.37
N LEU A 170 5.91 -0.38 -17.13
CA LEU A 170 6.08 0.92 -17.79
C LEU A 170 6.98 0.81 -19.04
N PRO A 171 6.86 1.76 -20.00
CA PRO A 171 7.74 1.83 -21.16
C PRO A 171 9.22 1.93 -20.77
N SER A 172 10.07 1.46 -21.68
CA SER A 172 11.53 1.48 -21.53
C SER A 172 12.26 2.16 -22.69
N ASP A 173 11.53 2.87 -23.55
CA ASP A 173 12.08 3.58 -24.70
C ASP A 173 13.02 4.72 -24.27
N PRO A 174 13.92 5.22 -25.14
CA PRO A 174 14.95 6.21 -24.74
C PRO A 174 14.43 7.50 -24.08
N GLY A 175 13.19 7.93 -24.36
CA GLY A 175 12.57 9.07 -23.67
C GLY A 175 12.26 8.82 -22.19
N TRP A 176 12.21 7.56 -21.75
CA TRP A 176 11.85 7.14 -20.39
C TRP A 176 13.09 6.97 -19.51
N GLN A 177 13.69 8.09 -19.15
CA GLN A 177 14.82 8.11 -18.19
C GLN A 177 14.48 7.39 -16.88
N HIS A 178 15.52 6.95 -16.18
CA HIS A 178 15.36 6.16 -14.94
C HIS A 178 14.53 6.90 -13.87
N ALA A 179 14.72 8.21 -13.72
CA ALA A 179 13.94 9.03 -12.79
C ALA A 179 12.44 9.02 -13.11
N HIS A 180 12.07 9.21 -14.39
CA HIS A 180 10.68 9.14 -14.86
C HIS A 180 10.01 7.79 -14.56
N ARG A 181 10.73 6.70 -14.83
CA ARG A 181 10.23 5.34 -14.61
C ARG A 181 10.08 5.05 -13.12
N ASN A 182 11.03 5.46 -12.29
CA ASN A 182 10.97 5.28 -10.85
C ASN A 182 9.83 6.09 -10.22
N ALA A 183 9.68 7.37 -10.59
CA ALA A 183 8.60 8.22 -10.10
C ALA A 183 7.22 7.66 -10.46
N ARG A 184 7.02 7.23 -11.72
CA ARG A 184 5.76 6.62 -12.16
C ARG A 184 5.51 5.23 -11.57
N THR A 185 6.55 4.44 -11.32
CA THR A 185 6.41 3.15 -10.60
C THR A 185 5.94 3.39 -9.17
N HIS A 186 6.55 4.38 -8.48
CA HIS A 186 6.14 4.79 -7.14
C HIS A 186 4.70 5.33 -7.13
N LEU A 187 4.29 6.09 -8.15
CA LEU A 187 2.91 6.56 -8.30
C LEU A 187 1.94 5.38 -8.47
N LEU A 188 2.20 4.50 -9.44
CA LEU A 188 1.38 3.31 -9.70
C LEU A 188 1.23 2.46 -8.42
N GLN A 189 2.34 2.18 -7.75
CA GLN A 189 2.32 1.40 -6.51
C GLN A 189 1.55 2.11 -5.40
N THR A 190 1.71 3.43 -5.26
CA THR A 190 1.01 4.23 -4.25
C THR A 190 -0.50 4.15 -4.44
N LEU A 191 -0.97 4.39 -5.66
CA LEU A 191 -2.40 4.45 -5.98
C LEU A 191 -3.05 3.08 -5.93
N ALA A 192 -2.35 2.05 -6.44
CA ALA A 192 -2.80 0.68 -6.37
C ALA A 192 -2.85 0.16 -4.93
N ASN A 193 -1.82 0.44 -4.13
CA ASN A 193 -1.87 0.15 -2.69
C ASN A 193 -3.00 0.90 -2.03
N GLY A 194 -3.30 2.14 -2.41
CA GLY A 194 -4.41 2.93 -1.88
C GLY A 194 -5.76 2.22 -1.90
N MET A 195 -6.01 1.28 -2.82
CA MET A 195 -7.28 0.54 -2.93
C MET A 195 -7.78 0.01 -1.58
N HIS A 196 -6.90 -0.56 -0.74
CA HIS A 196 -7.32 -1.12 0.56
C HIS A 196 -8.01 -0.14 1.51
N THR A 197 -7.86 1.19 1.31
CA THR A 197 -8.45 2.20 2.20
C THR A 197 -9.83 2.67 1.76
N TRP A 198 -10.29 2.29 0.58
CA TRP A 198 -11.52 2.82 -0.01
C TRP A 198 -12.33 1.82 -0.84
N ILE A 199 -11.78 0.63 -1.09
CA ILE A 199 -12.43 -0.44 -1.87
C ILE A 199 -13.65 -1.01 -1.16
N ASP A 200 -13.72 -0.90 0.16
CA ASP A 200 -14.84 -1.32 1.03
C ASP A 200 -16.13 -0.50 0.83
N ARG A 201 -16.09 0.52 -0.02
CA ARG A 201 -17.28 1.25 -0.50
C ARG A 201 -18.04 0.50 -1.61
N TYR A 202 -17.42 -0.52 -2.19
CA TYR A 202 -18.01 -1.38 -3.22
C TYR A 202 -18.30 -2.76 -2.61
N GLU A 203 -19.24 -3.50 -3.18
CA GLU A 203 -19.38 -4.93 -2.87
C GLU A 203 -18.16 -5.69 -3.42
N PRO A 204 -17.70 -6.80 -2.79
CA PRO A 204 -16.53 -7.55 -3.26
C PRO A 204 -16.61 -8.01 -4.73
N ASP A 205 -17.82 -8.28 -5.23
CA ASP A 205 -18.06 -8.66 -6.63
C ASP A 205 -17.81 -7.49 -7.60
N ASP A 206 -17.91 -6.25 -7.12
CA ASP A 206 -17.69 -5.02 -7.88
C ASP A 206 -16.25 -4.49 -7.79
N TYR A 207 -15.36 -5.14 -7.04
CA TYR A 207 -13.96 -4.71 -6.92
C TYR A 207 -13.24 -4.68 -8.26
N GLY A 208 -13.62 -5.57 -9.19
CA GLY A 208 -13.17 -5.51 -10.57
C GLY A 208 -13.55 -4.17 -11.21
N HIS A 209 -14.81 -3.75 -11.09
CA HIS A 209 -15.28 -2.49 -11.67
C HIS A 209 -14.50 -1.29 -11.12
N ALA A 210 -14.28 -1.25 -9.80
CA ALA A 210 -13.46 -0.22 -9.17
C ALA A 210 -12.00 -0.21 -9.69
N ALA A 211 -11.43 -1.38 -9.99
CA ALA A 211 -10.10 -1.49 -10.59
C ALA A 211 -10.05 -0.94 -12.01
N ASP A 212 -11.10 -1.15 -12.81
CA ASP A 212 -11.18 -0.59 -14.17
C ASP A 212 -11.29 0.93 -14.12
N ALA A 213 -12.08 1.48 -13.20
CA ALA A 213 -12.17 2.93 -12.99
C ALA A 213 -10.81 3.53 -12.57
N LEU A 214 -10.05 2.84 -11.71
CA LEU A 214 -8.69 3.27 -11.37
C LEU A 214 -7.72 3.15 -12.54
N ALA A 215 -7.83 2.09 -13.35
CA ALA A 215 -7.00 1.90 -14.54
C ALA A 215 -7.27 2.99 -15.58
N ASP A 216 -8.53 3.29 -15.83
CA ASP A 216 -8.98 4.39 -16.69
C ASP A 216 -8.43 5.74 -16.18
N LEU A 217 -8.57 6.03 -14.87
CA LEU A 217 -7.97 7.21 -14.23
C LEU A 217 -6.47 7.31 -14.48
N LEU A 218 -5.72 6.23 -14.22
CA LEU A 218 -4.28 6.22 -14.36
C LEU A 218 -3.81 6.33 -15.81
N LEU A 219 -4.49 5.68 -16.75
CA LEU A 219 -4.10 5.66 -18.16
C LEU A 219 -4.50 6.95 -18.88
N GLY A 220 -5.71 7.47 -18.62
CA GLY A 220 -6.26 8.66 -19.25
C GLY A 220 -5.96 9.98 -18.52
N GLY A 221 -5.48 9.93 -17.28
CA GLY A 221 -5.29 11.13 -16.45
C GLY A 221 -6.62 11.75 -15.99
N LEU A 222 -6.60 13.01 -15.57
CA LEU A 222 -7.80 13.79 -15.22
C LEU A 222 -8.17 14.83 -16.28
N ALA A 223 -7.18 15.37 -16.99
CA ALA A 223 -7.39 16.45 -17.95
C ALA A 223 -8.24 15.98 -19.13
N ALA A 224 -9.24 16.76 -19.52
CA ALA A 224 -9.96 16.56 -20.78
C ALA A 224 -9.06 16.80 -22.00
N GLN A 225 -8.05 17.68 -21.88
CA GLN A 225 -7.03 17.94 -22.89
C GLN A 225 -5.62 17.86 -22.29
N PRO A 226 -5.03 16.66 -22.17
CA PRO A 226 -3.72 16.45 -21.53
C PRO A 226 -2.58 17.32 -22.11
N GLN A 227 -2.60 17.59 -23.41
CA GLN A 227 -1.64 18.43 -24.12
C GLN A 227 -1.69 19.91 -23.70
N ALA A 228 -2.83 20.36 -23.16
CA ALA A 228 -3.02 21.71 -22.65
C ALA A 228 -2.64 21.84 -21.17
N TRP A 229 -2.30 20.74 -20.49
CA TRP A 229 -1.90 20.78 -19.09
C TRP A 229 -0.65 21.64 -18.89
N ARG A 230 -0.67 22.51 -17.88
CA ARG A 230 0.47 23.33 -17.49
C ARG A 230 0.65 23.24 -15.99
N ALA A 231 1.90 23.12 -15.55
CA ALA A 231 2.22 23.23 -14.14
C ALA A 231 1.85 24.65 -13.67
N PRO A 232 1.13 24.80 -12.55
CA PRO A 232 0.86 26.10 -12.00
C PRO A 232 2.19 26.72 -11.55
N ALA A 233 2.31 28.04 -11.72
CA ALA A 233 3.39 28.82 -11.11
C ALA A 233 3.47 28.44 -9.62
N MET A 234 4.67 28.41 -9.04
CA MET A 234 4.80 28.12 -7.62
C MET A 234 4.00 29.17 -6.84
N PRO A 235 2.88 28.82 -6.18
CA PRO A 235 2.34 29.73 -5.20
C PRO A 235 3.39 29.87 -4.09
N GLU A 236 3.42 31.01 -3.40
CA GLU A 236 4.04 31.03 -2.08
C GLU A 236 3.40 29.88 -1.30
N LEU A 237 4.20 28.86 -0.97
CA LEU A 237 3.76 27.80 -0.06
C LEU A 237 3.16 28.52 1.13
N PRO A 238 1.98 28.11 1.64
CA PRO A 238 1.40 28.78 2.79
C PRO A 238 2.50 28.88 3.82
N ALA A 239 2.96 30.11 4.08
CA ALA A 239 3.76 30.34 5.25
C ALA A 239 2.79 29.93 6.35
N LEU A 240 2.96 28.72 6.87
CA LEU A 240 2.40 28.33 8.15
C LEU A 240 3.15 29.20 9.14
N ARG A 241 2.82 30.48 9.12
CA ARG A 241 2.96 31.35 10.26
C ARG A 241 2.03 30.70 11.25
N ALA A 242 2.62 29.82 12.06
CA ALA A 242 2.28 29.76 13.47
C ALA A 242 2.04 31.21 13.92
N ALA A 243 1.01 31.39 14.76
CA ALA A 243 0.62 32.67 15.35
C ALA A 243 1.78 33.69 15.48
N PRO A 244 1.54 34.99 15.24
CA PRO A 244 2.56 36.02 15.00
C PRO A 244 3.87 35.78 15.76
N ALA A 245 4.96 35.76 15.00
CA ALA A 245 6.33 35.44 15.41
C ALA A 245 6.93 36.45 16.42
N GLN A 246 6.40 36.47 17.65
CA GLN A 246 6.92 37.29 18.75
C GLN A 246 7.10 36.50 20.05
N ALA A 247 7.20 35.17 19.99
CA ALA A 247 7.62 34.36 21.14
C ALA A 247 8.68 33.35 20.73
N ASP A 248 9.84 33.42 21.39
CA ASP A 248 11.03 32.55 21.29
C ASP A 248 10.69 31.03 21.35
N GLY A 249 9.49 30.69 21.84
CA GLY A 249 8.98 29.31 21.91
C GLY A 249 8.23 28.79 20.67
N SER A 250 7.86 29.64 19.70
CA SER A 250 7.08 29.22 18.52
C SER A 250 7.93 28.46 17.50
N GLU A 251 9.18 28.87 17.28
CA GLU A 251 10.07 28.25 16.30
C GLU A 251 10.56 26.87 16.78
N VAL A 252 10.91 26.75 18.06
CA VAL A 252 11.27 25.47 18.69
C VAL A 252 10.10 24.49 18.65
N ARG A 253 8.87 24.97 18.93
CA ARG A 253 7.65 24.14 18.84
C ARG A 253 7.44 23.62 17.42
N GLU A 254 7.58 24.48 16.41
CA GLU A 254 7.47 24.08 15.01
C GLU A 254 8.57 23.08 14.60
N ALA A 255 9.80 23.26 15.11
CA ALA A 255 10.88 22.31 14.90
C ALA A 255 10.56 20.93 15.49
N PHE A 256 9.98 20.85 16.69
CA PHE A 256 9.48 19.61 17.28
C PHE A 256 8.41 18.95 16.42
N LEU A 257 7.45 19.71 15.90
CA LEU A 257 6.39 19.18 15.04
C LEU A 257 6.95 18.60 13.73
N ARG A 258 7.89 19.29 13.08
CA ARG A 258 8.55 18.80 11.86
C ARG A 258 9.38 17.54 12.12
N ALA A 259 10.24 17.57 13.15
CA ALA A 259 11.10 16.43 13.49
C ALA A 259 10.29 15.19 13.89
N ALA A 260 9.22 15.38 14.67
CA ALA A 260 8.30 14.29 15.02
C ALA A 260 7.59 13.75 13.78
N THR A 261 7.09 14.61 12.90
CA THR A 261 6.41 14.20 11.67
C THR A 261 7.33 13.36 10.77
N ALA A 262 8.56 13.82 10.52
CA ALA A 262 9.54 13.08 9.75
C ALA A 262 9.86 11.72 10.38
N LEU A 263 10.14 11.69 11.69
CA LEU A 263 10.51 10.47 12.39
C LEU A 263 9.35 9.45 12.44
N VAL A 264 8.11 9.91 12.63
CA VAL A 264 6.91 9.05 12.58
C VAL A 264 6.70 8.49 11.17
N ASN A 265 6.88 9.31 10.12
CA ASN A 265 6.77 8.86 8.74
C ASN A 265 7.85 7.84 8.35
N GLU A 266 9.05 7.94 8.93
CA GLU A 266 10.18 7.05 8.68
C GLU A 266 10.07 5.72 9.45
N GLN A 267 9.77 5.79 10.75
CA GLN A 267 9.93 4.69 11.70
C GLN A 267 8.61 4.24 12.35
N GLY A 268 7.50 4.85 11.94
CA GLY A 268 6.21 4.68 12.59
C GLY A 268 6.15 5.40 13.94
N PHE A 269 4.93 5.52 14.48
CA PHE A 269 4.70 6.25 15.73
C PHE A 269 5.48 5.69 16.91
N ARG A 270 5.47 4.37 17.11
CA ARG A 270 6.17 3.76 18.25
C ARG A 270 7.70 3.77 18.09
N GLY A 271 8.24 4.03 16.90
CA GLY A 271 9.68 4.24 16.65
C GLY A 271 10.12 5.66 17.01
N ALA A 272 9.25 6.65 16.80
CA ALA A 272 9.48 8.04 17.17
C ALA A 272 9.39 8.29 18.69
N SER A 273 10.44 7.94 19.45
CA SER A 273 10.52 8.22 20.89
C SER A 273 10.83 9.69 21.17
N VAL A 274 10.41 10.21 22.34
CA VAL A 274 10.79 11.57 22.79
C VAL A 274 12.31 11.77 22.71
N SER A 275 13.08 10.75 23.12
CA SER A 275 14.54 10.78 23.04
C SER A 275 15.05 10.94 21.61
N ALA A 276 14.47 10.21 20.66
CA ALA A 276 14.88 10.25 19.26
C ALA A 276 14.47 11.56 18.58
N ILE A 277 13.30 12.11 18.92
CA ILE A 277 12.84 13.42 18.44
C ILE A 277 13.78 14.53 18.96
N SER A 278 14.03 14.56 20.27
CA SER A 278 14.94 15.54 20.87
C SER A 278 16.36 15.43 20.31
N ALA A 279 16.89 14.20 20.17
CA ALA A 279 18.21 13.97 19.60
C ALA A 279 18.32 14.48 18.16
N ARG A 280 17.28 14.30 17.34
CA ARG A 280 17.24 14.81 15.95
C ARG A 280 17.30 16.33 15.87
N LEU A 281 16.84 17.02 16.90
CA LEU A 281 16.91 18.48 17.00
C LEU A 281 18.14 18.97 17.76
N HIS A 282 19.01 18.07 18.22
CA HIS A 282 20.11 18.39 19.13
C HIS A 282 19.65 19.09 20.42
N LEU A 283 18.44 18.76 20.90
CA LEU A 283 17.84 19.29 22.12
C LEU A 283 17.76 18.21 23.21
N THR A 284 17.55 18.63 24.47
CA THR A 284 17.37 17.72 25.60
C THR A 284 15.92 17.23 25.72
N LYS A 285 15.71 16.13 26.45
CA LYS A 285 14.36 15.71 26.86
C LYS A 285 13.64 16.76 27.72
N GLY A 286 14.40 17.53 28.51
CA GLY A 286 13.84 18.63 29.30
C GLY A 286 13.22 19.72 28.42
N SER A 287 13.89 20.07 27.31
CA SER A 287 13.35 21.01 26.32
C SER A 287 12.04 20.52 25.70
N PHE A 288 11.91 19.21 25.42
CA PHE A 288 10.63 18.65 24.95
C PHE A 288 9.48 18.93 25.92
N TYR A 289 9.66 18.61 27.20
CA TYR A 289 8.61 18.75 28.21
C TYR A 289 8.28 20.21 28.57
N HIS A 290 9.14 21.16 28.18
CA HIS A 290 8.85 22.59 28.27
C HIS A 290 7.81 23.05 27.23
N HIS A 291 7.73 22.38 26.07
CA HIS A 291 6.84 22.76 24.97
C HIS A 291 5.65 21.82 24.76
N HIS A 292 5.75 20.57 25.21
CA HIS A 292 4.75 19.52 24.98
C HIS A 292 4.57 18.67 26.24
N ALA A 293 3.33 18.45 26.67
CA ALA A 293 3.07 17.68 27.89
C ALA A 293 3.30 16.18 27.66
N SER A 294 3.02 15.69 26.45
CA SER A 294 3.23 14.28 26.10
C SER A 294 3.53 14.08 24.61
N LYS A 295 4.02 12.88 24.29
CA LYS A 295 4.19 12.45 22.89
C LYS A 295 2.85 12.35 22.15
N ASP A 296 1.80 11.87 22.81
CA ASP A 296 0.49 11.72 22.19
C ASP A 296 -0.10 13.08 21.80
N GLU A 297 0.06 14.06 22.70
CA GLU A 297 -0.30 15.45 22.43
C GLU A 297 0.50 16.03 21.26
N LEU A 298 1.82 15.80 21.22
CA LEU A 298 2.65 16.25 20.09
C LEU A 298 2.16 15.66 18.76
N ILE A 299 1.76 14.38 18.73
CA ILE A 299 1.25 13.76 17.50
C ILE A 299 -0.12 14.29 17.10
N ALA A 300 -1.01 14.56 18.05
CA ALA A 300 -2.26 15.26 17.78
C ALA A 300 -1.98 16.65 17.15
N GLN A 301 -0.97 17.36 17.65
CA GLN A 301 -0.53 18.64 17.06
C GLN A 301 0.09 18.46 15.66
N CYS A 302 0.84 17.38 15.41
CA CYS A 302 1.34 17.06 14.06
C CYS A 302 0.20 16.80 13.05
N PHE A 303 -0.87 16.11 13.48
CA PHE A 303 -2.09 15.94 12.67
C PHE A 303 -2.77 17.28 12.40
N ALA A 304 -3.00 18.08 13.44
CA ALA A 304 -3.62 19.40 13.30
C ALA A 304 -2.84 20.28 12.33
N ARG A 305 -1.51 20.38 12.50
CA ARG A 305 -0.62 21.08 11.59
C ARG A 305 -0.78 20.59 10.15
N SER A 306 -0.73 19.27 9.92
CA SER A 306 -0.84 18.69 8.57
C SER A 306 -2.17 19.02 7.90
N PHE A 307 -3.27 18.90 8.66
CA PHE A 307 -4.60 19.25 8.16
C PHE A 307 -4.77 20.74 7.89
N ASP A 308 -4.17 21.60 8.71
CA ASP A 308 -4.20 23.04 8.50
C ASP A 308 -3.41 23.43 7.24
N VAL A 309 -2.27 22.79 6.94
CA VAL A 309 -1.54 23.00 5.67
C VAL A 309 -2.44 22.68 4.47
N ILE A 310 -3.08 21.50 4.50
CA ILE A 310 -3.93 21.03 3.41
C ILE A 310 -5.13 21.97 3.26
N ARG A 311 -5.79 22.32 4.37
CA ARG A 311 -6.93 23.23 4.38
C ARG A 311 -6.57 24.59 3.81
N GLN A 312 -5.50 25.22 4.30
CA GLN A 312 -5.11 26.56 3.86
C GLN A 312 -4.71 26.58 2.40
N THR A 313 -3.96 25.57 1.93
CA THR A 313 -3.62 25.43 0.51
C THR A 313 -4.87 25.33 -0.37
N GLN A 314 -5.87 24.54 0.06
CA GLN A 314 -7.14 24.42 -0.66
C GLN A 314 -7.94 25.74 -0.64
N LEU A 315 -8.00 26.43 0.50
CA LEU A 315 -8.71 27.72 0.63
C LEU A 315 -8.06 28.83 -0.21
N GLN A 316 -6.73 28.88 -0.25
CA GLN A 316 -5.99 29.83 -1.11
C GLN A 316 -6.30 29.58 -2.58
N ALA A 317 -6.29 28.33 -3.03
CA ALA A 317 -6.67 27.99 -4.40
C ALA A 317 -8.12 28.40 -4.71
N MET A 318 -9.04 28.19 -3.76
CA MET A 318 -10.45 28.61 -3.92
C MET A 318 -10.62 30.13 -4.01
N ALA A 319 -9.78 30.90 -3.31
CA ALA A 319 -9.82 32.36 -3.33
C ALA A 319 -9.26 32.98 -4.61
N GLN A 320 -8.36 32.26 -5.30
CA GLN A 320 -7.67 32.77 -6.50
C GLN A 320 -8.46 32.54 -7.80
N THR A 321 -9.31 31.53 -7.85
CA THR A 321 -10.03 31.17 -9.07
C THR A 321 -11.38 30.50 -8.80
N PRO A 322 -12.41 30.77 -9.63
CA PRO A 322 -13.66 30.01 -9.61
C PRO A 322 -13.53 28.61 -10.21
N SER A 323 -12.52 28.33 -11.04
CA SER A 323 -12.39 27.07 -11.79
C SER A 323 -12.03 25.88 -10.88
N GLY A 324 -12.83 24.82 -10.94
CA GLY A 324 -12.58 23.54 -10.28
C GLY A 324 -11.28 22.88 -10.73
N TRP A 325 -10.99 22.94 -12.03
CA TRP A 325 -9.73 22.44 -12.59
C TRP A 325 -8.50 23.18 -12.02
N GLU A 326 -8.52 24.50 -12.06
CA GLU A 326 -7.39 25.31 -11.58
C GLU A 326 -7.19 25.16 -10.06
N ARG A 327 -8.29 25.05 -9.29
CA ARG A 327 -8.24 24.73 -7.84
C ARG A 327 -7.55 23.40 -7.58
N LEU A 328 -7.94 22.35 -8.31
CA LEU A 328 -7.38 21.02 -8.16
C LEU A 328 -5.89 20.99 -8.49
N VAL A 329 -5.51 21.52 -9.65
CA VAL A 329 -4.12 21.55 -10.12
C VAL A 329 -3.25 22.37 -9.17
N THR A 330 -3.66 23.59 -8.81
CA THR A 330 -2.89 24.48 -7.94
C THR A 330 -2.68 23.88 -6.56
N SER A 331 -3.76 23.42 -5.91
CA SER A 331 -3.66 22.85 -4.56
C SER A 331 -2.86 21.54 -4.52
N THR A 332 -3.04 20.66 -5.52
CA THR A 332 -2.29 19.39 -5.60
C THR A 332 -0.80 19.64 -5.80
N CYS A 333 -0.43 20.48 -6.77
CA CYS A 333 0.97 20.79 -7.04
C CYS A 333 1.64 21.49 -5.85
N ALA A 334 0.94 22.42 -5.18
CA ALA A 334 1.45 23.08 -3.98
C ALA A 334 1.72 22.08 -2.84
N LEU A 335 0.80 21.13 -2.59
CA LEU A 335 0.98 20.12 -1.55
C LEU A 335 2.07 19.11 -1.87
N VAL A 336 2.23 18.72 -3.15
CA VAL A 336 3.34 17.87 -3.59
C VAL A 336 4.68 18.58 -3.39
N ARG A 337 4.78 19.88 -3.74
CA ARG A 337 5.99 20.69 -3.47
C ARG A 337 6.26 20.83 -1.97
N PHE A 338 5.22 21.09 -1.17
CA PHE A 338 5.32 21.19 0.29
C PHE A 338 5.97 19.94 0.90
N GLN A 339 5.58 18.75 0.44
CA GLN A 339 6.09 17.47 0.93
C GLN A 339 7.61 17.30 0.76
N LEU A 340 8.22 17.96 -0.23
CA LEU A 340 9.66 17.94 -0.46
C LEU A 340 10.37 19.21 0.05
N SER A 341 9.64 20.24 0.47
CA SER A 341 10.20 21.48 1.01
C SER A 341 10.75 21.31 2.43
N GLU A 342 11.51 22.30 2.91
CA GLU A 342 12.00 22.35 4.30
C GLU A 342 10.87 22.44 5.34
N ALA A 343 9.70 22.94 4.94
CA ALA A 343 8.51 22.97 5.79
C ALA A 343 7.79 21.62 5.86
N GLY A 344 8.07 20.70 4.93
CA GLY A 344 7.52 19.34 4.93
C GLY A 344 8.23 18.40 5.92
N PRO A 345 7.85 17.12 5.95
CA PRO A 345 6.68 16.53 5.27
C PRO A 345 5.38 16.74 6.06
N LEU A 346 4.25 16.39 5.46
CA LEU A 346 2.96 16.20 6.13
C LEU A 346 2.94 14.82 6.82
N LEU A 347 2.20 14.71 7.92
CA LEU A 347 2.04 13.44 8.64
C LEU A 347 1.22 12.46 7.81
N ARG A 348 1.72 11.24 7.65
CA ARG A 348 1.04 10.21 6.85
C ARG A 348 -0.27 9.76 7.49
N SER A 349 -1.26 9.44 6.64
CA SER A 349 -2.52 8.86 7.09
C SER A 349 -2.36 7.53 7.83
N SER A 350 -1.30 6.77 7.59
CA SER A 350 -0.98 5.54 8.33
C SER A 350 -0.64 5.79 9.80
N ALA A 351 -0.18 6.99 10.16
CA ALA A 351 0.08 7.36 11.54
C ALA A 351 -1.20 7.40 12.40
N ARG A 352 -2.41 7.28 11.83
CA ARG A 352 -3.67 7.21 12.62
C ARG A 352 -3.70 6.03 13.57
N SER A 353 -3.03 4.92 13.24
CA SER A 353 -2.87 3.75 14.12
C SER A 353 -2.12 4.06 15.42
N ALA A 354 -1.44 5.21 15.48
CA ALA A 354 -0.78 5.74 16.66
C ALA A 354 -1.73 6.25 17.74
N LEU A 355 -2.87 6.80 17.32
CA LEU A 355 -3.78 7.49 18.21
C LEU A 355 -4.52 6.45 19.06
N ALA A 356 -4.81 6.81 20.31
CA ALA A 356 -5.71 6.03 21.16
C ALA A 356 -7.07 5.85 20.45
N GLU A 357 -7.74 4.72 20.66
CA GLU A 357 -8.96 4.36 19.92
C GLU A 357 -10.04 5.45 19.99
N GLY A 358 -10.24 6.06 21.18
CA GLY A 358 -11.15 7.20 21.36
C GLY A 358 -10.69 8.54 20.76
N ALA A 359 -9.40 8.69 20.43
CA ALA A 359 -8.83 9.91 19.85
C ALA A 359 -8.71 9.85 18.31
N ARG A 360 -9.10 8.74 17.67
CA ARG A 360 -9.00 8.55 16.21
C ARG A 360 -10.10 9.23 15.41
N HIS A 361 -11.27 9.44 16.00
CA HIS A 361 -12.47 9.86 15.27
C HIS A 361 -12.30 11.21 14.58
N ASP A 362 -11.88 12.25 15.31
CA ASP A 362 -11.74 13.61 14.77
C ASP A 362 -10.67 13.69 13.66
N PRO A 363 -9.45 13.13 13.79
CA PRO A 363 -8.49 13.12 12.70
C PRO A 363 -8.93 12.37 11.45
N ILE A 364 -9.67 11.26 11.60
CA ILE A 364 -10.23 10.52 10.46
C ILE A 364 -11.26 11.39 9.74
N GLN A 365 -12.20 11.97 10.50
CA GLN A 365 -13.25 12.80 9.94
C GLN A 365 -12.68 14.02 9.21
N ARG A 366 -11.73 14.73 9.83
CA ARG A 366 -11.05 15.89 9.19
C ARG A 366 -10.30 15.48 7.92
N GLY A 367 -9.58 14.36 7.96
CA GLY A 367 -8.92 13.82 6.77
C GLY A 367 -9.92 13.56 5.63
N ASN A 368 -11.05 12.92 5.93
CA ASN A 368 -12.10 12.66 4.95
C ASN A 368 -12.71 13.94 4.38
N GLN A 369 -12.96 14.96 5.22
CA GLN A 369 -13.46 16.27 4.78
C GLN A 369 -12.49 16.98 3.83
N LEU A 370 -11.17 16.87 4.08
CA LEU A 370 -10.16 17.46 3.22
C LEU A 370 -10.03 16.72 1.89
N THR A 371 -10.16 15.39 1.90
CA THR A 371 -10.25 14.60 0.67
C THR A 371 -11.51 14.92 -0.13
N GLU A 372 -12.66 15.04 0.54
CA GLU A 372 -13.93 15.39 -0.11
C GLU A 372 -13.85 16.73 -0.84
N ARG A 373 -13.08 17.71 -0.32
CA ARG A 373 -12.85 18.97 -1.02
C ARG A 373 -12.16 18.81 -2.37
N PHE A 374 -11.26 17.84 -2.54
CA PHE A 374 -10.74 17.51 -3.88
C PHE A 374 -11.85 16.96 -4.78
N GLY A 375 -12.77 16.15 -4.23
CA GLY A 375 -13.95 15.66 -4.95
C GLY A 375 -14.83 16.80 -5.48
N LEU A 376 -15.06 17.84 -4.67
CA LEU A 376 -15.78 19.04 -5.09
C LEU A 376 -15.09 19.75 -6.26
N PHE A 377 -13.77 19.92 -6.20
CA PHE A 377 -13.00 20.52 -7.30
C PHE A 377 -13.08 19.68 -8.58
N ILE A 378 -13.05 18.34 -8.45
CA ILE A 378 -13.17 17.41 -9.57
C ILE A 378 -14.55 17.52 -10.21
N VAL A 379 -15.63 17.56 -9.42
CA VAL A 379 -17.01 17.73 -9.93
C VAL A 379 -17.17 19.05 -10.67
N ASP A 380 -16.68 20.15 -10.12
CA ASP A 380 -16.75 21.46 -10.78
C ASP A 380 -15.93 21.47 -12.08
N GLY A 381 -14.72 20.91 -12.07
CA GLY A 381 -13.90 20.78 -13.28
C GLY A 381 -14.51 19.87 -14.36
N MET A 382 -15.31 18.87 -13.98
CA MET A 382 -16.08 18.06 -14.95
C MET A 382 -17.23 18.87 -15.56
N ARG A 383 -17.93 19.69 -14.75
CA ARG A 383 -18.98 20.60 -15.26
C ARG A 383 -18.42 21.66 -16.21
N GLU A 384 -17.19 22.09 -15.97
CA GLU A 384 -16.44 23.00 -16.86
C GLU A 384 -15.97 22.33 -18.16
N GLY A 385 -16.02 20.99 -18.25
CA GLY A 385 -15.44 20.25 -19.37
C GLY A 385 -13.90 20.22 -19.37
N ALA A 386 -13.26 20.69 -18.29
CA ALA A 386 -11.81 20.70 -18.13
C ALA A 386 -11.27 19.37 -17.59
N ILE A 387 -12.09 18.63 -16.84
CA ILE A 387 -11.82 17.28 -16.35
C ILE A 387 -12.70 16.29 -17.12
N ARG A 388 -12.13 15.18 -17.55
CA ARG A 388 -12.89 14.12 -18.23
C ARG A 388 -13.86 13.42 -17.27
N PRO A 389 -14.93 12.78 -17.74
CA PRO A 389 -15.82 12.02 -16.86
C PRO A 389 -15.06 10.92 -16.10
N VAL A 390 -15.12 10.97 -14.77
CA VAL A 390 -14.48 10.01 -13.85
C VAL A 390 -15.34 9.83 -12.59
N ASP A 391 -15.12 8.75 -11.84
CA ASP A 391 -15.60 8.64 -10.47
C ASP A 391 -14.87 9.68 -9.59
N ALA A 392 -15.59 10.75 -9.21
CA ALA A 392 -15.02 11.85 -8.44
C ALA A 392 -14.52 11.40 -7.05
N SER A 393 -15.20 10.43 -6.43
CA SER A 393 -14.84 9.95 -5.09
C SER A 393 -13.57 9.10 -5.13
N LEU A 394 -13.45 8.22 -6.13
CA LEU A 394 -12.23 7.45 -6.39
C LEU A 394 -11.07 8.38 -6.76
N ALA A 395 -11.29 9.35 -7.65
CA ALA A 395 -10.27 10.30 -8.08
C ALA A 395 -9.76 11.18 -6.92
N ALA A 396 -10.65 11.66 -6.06
CA ALA A 396 -10.27 12.42 -4.87
C ALA A 396 -9.36 11.61 -3.92
N GLN A 397 -9.68 10.33 -3.71
CA GLN A 397 -8.83 9.43 -2.91
C GLN A 397 -7.44 9.25 -3.56
N GLN A 398 -7.35 9.18 -4.90
CA GLN A 398 -6.06 9.08 -5.59
C GLN A 398 -5.22 10.35 -5.45
N VAL A 399 -5.83 11.53 -5.56
CA VAL A 399 -5.15 12.82 -5.35
C VAL A 399 -4.59 12.88 -3.92
N ALA A 400 -5.41 12.54 -2.93
CA ALA A 400 -4.98 12.51 -1.53
C ALA A 400 -3.85 11.48 -1.28
N ALA A 401 -3.95 10.28 -1.87
CA ALA A 401 -2.94 9.23 -1.75
C ALA A 401 -1.60 9.66 -2.37
N MET A 402 -1.62 10.26 -3.56
CA MET A 402 -0.44 10.81 -4.24
C MET A 402 0.24 11.88 -3.37
N VAL A 403 -0.52 12.88 -2.89
CA VAL A 403 0.01 13.93 -2.01
C VAL A 403 0.63 13.31 -0.76
N ASN A 404 -0.06 12.38 -0.11
CA ASN A 404 0.42 11.71 1.11
C ASN A 404 1.75 10.94 0.89
N ALA A 405 1.97 10.38 -0.29
CA ALA A 405 3.15 9.58 -0.60
C ALA A 405 4.32 10.35 -1.24
N ALA A 406 4.10 11.61 -1.64
CA ALA A 406 5.08 12.42 -2.39
C ALA A 406 6.44 12.57 -1.69
N ALA A 407 6.47 12.70 -0.36
CA ALA A 407 7.72 12.76 0.40
C ALA A 407 8.59 11.50 0.24
N SER A 408 8.00 10.35 -0.09
CA SER A 408 8.74 9.10 -0.33
C SER A 408 9.41 9.06 -1.70
N LEU A 409 9.17 10.03 -2.57
CA LEU A 409 9.77 10.08 -3.90
C LEU A 409 11.31 10.10 -3.81
N ARG A 410 11.86 10.77 -2.78
CA ARG A 410 13.30 10.79 -2.46
C ARG A 410 13.91 9.41 -2.25
N ASN A 411 13.12 8.41 -1.90
CA ASN A 411 13.60 7.03 -1.71
C ASN A 411 13.80 6.29 -3.05
N TRP A 412 13.19 6.79 -4.12
CA TRP A 412 13.20 6.16 -5.44
C TRP A 412 13.92 7.01 -6.50
N VAL A 413 14.06 8.31 -6.24
CA VAL A 413 14.75 9.27 -7.09
C VAL A 413 15.68 10.09 -6.20
N GLY A 414 17.00 9.85 -6.30
CA GLY A 414 17.99 10.34 -5.33
C GLY A 414 18.05 11.88 -5.23
N ASP A 415 18.22 12.56 -6.37
CA ASP A 415 18.43 14.02 -6.42
C ASP A 415 17.14 14.81 -6.66
N VAL A 416 15.98 14.25 -6.27
CA VAL A 416 14.70 14.92 -6.51
C VAL A 416 14.53 16.15 -5.61
N GLY A 417 14.44 17.32 -6.24
CA GLY A 417 14.13 18.59 -5.61
C GLY A 417 12.64 18.91 -5.58
N VAL A 418 12.31 20.07 -4.99
CA VAL A 418 10.94 20.60 -4.96
C VAL A 418 10.43 20.87 -6.37
N ASP A 419 11.28 21.38 -7.26
CA ASP A 419 10.93 21.75 -8.63
C ASP A 419 10.68 20.54 -9.52
N ASP A 420 11.37 19.43 -9.25
CA ASP A 420 11.23 18.18 -10.01
C ASP A 420 9.96 17.41 -9.65
N ALA A 421 9.44 17.59 -8.44
CA ALA A 421 8.37 16.76 -7.90
C ALA A 421 7.08 16.83 -8.73
N VAL A 422 6.73 18.01 -9.25
CA VAL A 422 5.52 18.17 -10.05
C VAL A 422 5.62 17.46 -11.40
N PRO A 423 6.60 17.76 -12.28
CA PRO A 423 6.69 17.10 -13.58
C PRO A 423 6.98 15.60 -13.47
N LEU A 424 7.80 15.15 -12.50
CA LEU A 424 8.11 13.73 -12.35
C LEU A 424 6.98 12.89 -11.74
N TYR A 425 6.22 13.46 -10.80
CA TYR A 425 5.34 12.67 -9.93
C TYR A 425 3.87 13.10 -9.93
N ALA A 426 3.57 14.41 -9.97
CA ALA A 426 2.18 14.89 -9.92
C ALA A 426 1.51 14.94 -11.30
N GLN A 427 2.22 15.46 -12.31
CA GLN A 427 1.73 15.61 -13.68
C GLN A 427 1.11 14.32 -14.26
N PRO A 428 1.71 13.12 -14.08
CA PRO A 428 1.16 11.90 -14.66
C PRO A 428 -0.25 11.52 -14.16
N LEU A 429 -0.68 11.98 -12.96
CA LEU A 429 -2.07 11.80 -12.52
C LEU A 429 -3.04 12.68 -13.31
N PHE A 430 -2.58 13.84 -13.79
CA PHE A 430 -3.39 14.76 -14.58
C PHE A 430 -3.41 14.41 -16.06
N THR A 431 -2.30 13.98 -16.64
CA THR A 431 -2.17 13.76 -18.09
C THR A 431 -2.29 12.31 -18.51
N GLY A 432 -2.08 11.38 -17.57
CA GLY A 432 -1.95 9.95 -17.83
C GLY A 432 -0.55 9.45 -17.49
N ILE A 433 -0.47 8.28 -16.86
CA ILE A 433 0.79 7.71 -16.38
C ILE A 433 1.73 7.33 -17.53
N LEU A 434 1.18 7.07 -18.72
CA LEU A 434 1.90 6.73 -19.94
C LEU A 434 2.17 7.94 -20.85
N THR A 435 1.75 9.14 -20.48
CA THR A 435 2.14 10.36 -21.22
C THR A 435 3.67 10.45 -21.23
N PRO A 436 4.31 10.63 -22.41
CA PRO A 436 5.74 10.85 -22.48
C PRO A 436 6.17 12.00 -21.55
N PRO A 437 7.33 11.86 -20.86
CA PRO A 437 7.83 12.89 -19.96
C PRO A 437 8.17 14.21 -20.65
#